data_AF-A0A1A6H0K1-F1
#
_entry.id   AF-A0A1A6H0K1-F1
#
_cell.length_a   1.000
_cell.length_b   1.000
_cell.length_c   1.000
_cell.angle_alpha   90.00
_cell.angle_beta   90.00
_cell.angle_gamma   90.00
#
_symmetry.space_group_name_H-M   'P 1'
#
loop_
_entity.id
_entity.type
_entity.pdbx_description
1 polymer ?
#
loop_
_entity_poly.entity_id
_entity_poly.type
_entity_poly.pdbx_seq_one_letter_code
_entity_poly.pdbx_strand_id
1 'polypeptide(L)' 'VLTMGSSWIILFLLSVTTGVHSQVQLQQSGPELLRPGTSVKLSCKASGYAVNYIHWVKQRPGQGLEWIGWID' A
#
# COMPACT_ATOMS: atom_id res chain seq x y z
N VAL A 1 -36.78 20.34 28.05
CA VAL A 1 -35.57 21.08 27.57
C VAL A 1 -34.26 20.34 27.87
N LEU A 2 -34.20 19.38 28.81
CA LEU A 2 -32.94 18.67 29.14
C LEU A 2 -32.66 17.38 28.32
N THR A 3 -33.62 16.88 27.51
CA THR A 3 -33.44 15.66 26.69
C THR A 3 -32.87 15.94 25.29
N MET A 4 -33.06 17.14 24.73
CA MET A 4 -32.59 17.51 23.39
C MET A 4 -31.05 17.65 23.30
N GLY A 5 -30.38 18.00 24.41
CA GLY A 5 -28.92 18.18 24.43
C GLY A 5 -28.15 16.85 24.44
N SER A 6 -28.59 15.87 25.24
CA SER A 6 -27.90 14.58 25.38
C SER A 6 -28.00 13.73 24.11
N SER A 7 -29.19 13.66 23.51
CA SER A 7 -29.39 12.94 22.24
C SER A 7 -28.53 13.51 21.10
N TRP A 8 -28.34 14.83 21.06
CA TRP A 8 -27.54 15.49 20.04
C TRP A 8 -26.04 15.23 20.21
N ILE A 9 -25.56 15.18 21.46
CA ILE A 9 -24.18 14.79 21.78
C ILE A 9 -23.89 13.34 21.38
N ILE A 10 -24.84 12.42 21.63
CA ILE A 10 -24.72 11.02 21.24
C ILE A 10 -24.67 10.88 19.71
N LEU A 11 -25.50 11.64 18.98
CA LEU A 11 -25.48 11.66 17.51
C LEU A 11 -24.14 12.18 16.95
N PHE A 12 -23.57 13.23 17.54
CA PHE A 12 -22.23 13.71 17.15
C PHE A 12 -21.15 12.66 17.39
N LEU A 13 -21.14 11.98 18.55
CA LEU A 13 -20.15 10.93 18.84
C LEU A 13 -20.24 9.73 17.88
N LEU A 14 -21.46 9.34 17.47
CA LEU A 14 -21.66 8.26 16.51
C LEU A 14 -21.23 8.63 15.08
N SER A 15 -21.22 9.92 14.72
CA SER A 15 -20.77 10.37 13.38
C SER A 15 -19.25 10.30 13.18
N VAL A 16 -18.47 10.33 14.27
CA VAL A 16 -16.99 10.35 14.21
C VAL A 16 -16.41 8.94 13.96
N THR A 17 -17.17 7.87 14.19
CA THR A 17 -16.66 6.49 14.12
C THR A 17 -16.67 5.88 12.71
N THR A 18 -17.34 6.51 11.74
CA THR A 18 -17.41 6.01 10.37
C THR A 18 -16.26 6.56 9.51
N GLY A 19 -15.03 6.22 9.86
CA GLY A 19 -13.88 6.41 8.97
C GLY A 19 -13.68 5.16 8.11
N VAL A 20 -13.73 5.29 6.79
CA VAL A 20 -13.34 4.20 5.88
C VAL A 20 -11.84 4.31 5.64
N HIS A 21 -11.06 3.39 6.21
CA HIS A 21 -9.63 3.27 5.91
C HIS A 21 -9.44 2.43 4.65
N SER A 22 -9.00 3.04 3.56
CA SER A 22 -8.55 2.31 2.37
C SER A 22 -7.03 2.38 2.30
N GLN A 23 -6.39 1.20 2.27
CA GLN A 23 -4.94 1.08 2.16
C GLN A 23 -4.59 0.14 1.01
N VAL A 24 -3.75 0.63 0.11
CA VAL A 24 -3.13 -0.20 -0.93
C VAL A 24 -1.94 -0.93 -0.32
N GLN A 25 -1.84 -2.23 -0.59
CA GLN A 25 -0.70 -3.04 -0.18
C GLN A 25 -0.02 -3.64 -1.42
N LEU A 26 1.30 -3.49 -1.48
CA LEU A 26 2.16 -4.10 -2.49
C LEU A 26 3.07 -5.11 -1.80
N GLN A 27 2.86 -6.39 -2.09
CA GLN A 27 3.66 -7.48 -1.54
C GLN A 27 4.58 -8.05 -2.62
N GLN A 28 5.89 -7.98 -2.39
CA GLN A 28 6.88 -8.57 -3.29
C GLN A 28 7.28 -9.99 -2.86
N SER A 29 7.80 -10.77 -3.81
CA SER A 29 8.51 -12.02 -3.53
C SER A 29 9.68 -11.79 -2.56
N GLY A 30 9.99 -12.80 -1.75
CA GLY A 30 11.08 -12.73 -0.79
C GLY A 30 12.47 -12.62 -1.44
N PRO A 31 13.51 -12.36 -0.62
CA PRO A 31 14.88 -12.33 -1.09
C PRO A 31 15.33 -13.71 -1.60
N GLU A 32 16.09 -13.72 -2.69
CA GLU A 32 16.61 -14.94 -3.32
C GLU A 32 18.11 -14.81 -3.56
N LEU A 33 18.87 -15.86 -3.28
CA LEU A 33 20.30 -15.95 -3.59
C LEU A 33 20.48 -16.70 -4.90
N LEU A 34 21.02 -16.00 -5.91
CA LEU A 34 21.17 -16.52 -7.26
C LEU A 34 22.63 -16.56 -7.69
N ARG A 35 22.93 -17.45 -8.65
CA ARG A 35 24.27 -17.55 -9.23
C ARG A 35 24.50 -16.40 -10.23
N PRO A 36 25.73 -15.91 -10.38
CA PRO A 36 26.04 -14.94 -11.42
C PRO A 36 25.63 -15.46 -12.81
N GLY A 37 25.02 -14.60 -13.63
CA GLY A 37 24.56 -14.94 -14.98
C GLY A 37 23.18 -15.60 -15.07
N THR A 38 22.53 -15.92 -13.95
CA THR A 38 21.15 -16.42 -13.98
C THR A 38 20.13 -15.29 -14.00
N SER A 39 18.98 -15.53 -14.63
CA SER A 39 17.84 -14.62 -14.59
C SER A 39 17.04 -14.78 -13.29
N VAL A 40 16.53 -13.67 -12.77
CA VAL A 40 15.63 -13.63 -11.61
C VAL A 40 14.21 -13.30 -12.04
N LYS A 41 13.21 -13.89 -11.38
CA LYS A 41 11.81 -13.52 -11.55
C LYS A 41 11.31 -12.88 -10.27
N LEU A 42 10.97 -11.60 -10.34
CA LEU A 42 10.33 -10.87 -9.24
C LEU A 42 8.81 -10.89 -9.43
N SER A 43 8.06 -11.02 -8.35
CA SER A 43 6.60 -10.87 -8.36
C SER A 43 6.16 -9.76 -7.41
N CYS A 44 5.10 -9.06 -7.79
CA CYS A 44 4.45 -8.04 -6.96
C CYS A 44 2.94 -8.28 -6.99
N LYS A 45 2.33 -8.42 -5.81
CA LYS A 45 0.88 -8.54 -5.66
C LYS A 45 0.33 -7.25 -5.07
N ALA A 46 -0.60 -6.63 -5.79
CA ALA A 46 -1.38 -5.50 -5.29
C ALA A 46 -2.69 -5.97 -4.64
N SER A 47 -3.07 -5.37 -3.52
CA SER A 47 -4.36 -5.58 -2.87
C SER A 47 -4.91 -4.28 -2.28
N GLY A 48 -6.22 -4.19 -2.12
CA GLY A 48 -6.92 -3.03 -1.56
C GLY A 48 -7.35 -1.99 -2.58
N TYR A 49 -6.75 -1.96 -3.78
CA TYR A 49 -7.18 -1.14 -4.91
C TYR A 49 -6.57 -1.65 -6.23
N ALA A 50 -7.15 -1.27 -7.37
CA ALA A 50 -6.58 -1.57 -8.69
C ALA A 50 -5.37 -0.67 -8.97
N VAL A 51 -4.25 -1.26 -9.36
CA VAL A 51 -3.05 -0.51 -9.73
C VAL A 51 -2.98 -0.46 -11.24
N ASN A 52 -2.93 0.76 -11.80
CA ASN A 52 -2.87 0.95 -13.25
C ASN A 52 -1.44 0.82 -13.78
N TYR A 53 -0.43 1.18 -12.99
CA TYR A 53 0.96 1.12 -13.43
C TYR A 53 1.86 0.71 -12.27
N ILE A 54 2.80 -0.21 -12.50
CA ILE A 54 3.79 -0.65 -11.53
C ILE A 54 5.19 -0.32 -12.05
N HIS A 55 5.87 0.61 -11.39
CA HIS A 55 7.27 0.91 -11.66
C HIS A 55 8.20 -0.04 -10.89
N TRP A 56 9.25 -0.49 -11.56
CA TRP A 56 10.30 -1.31 -10.97
C TRP A 56 11.57 -0.48 -10.79
N VAL A 57 12.09 -0.51 -9.56
CA VAL A 57 13.31 0.20 -9.18
C VAL A 57 14.26 -0.75 -8.46
N LYS A 58 15.56 -0.59 -8.72
CA LYS A 58 16.65 -1.31 -8.08
C LYS A 58 17.46 -0.35 -7.23
N GLN A 59 17.86 -0.79 -6.05
CA GLN A 59 18.84 -0.07 -5.25
C GLN A 59 20.00 -1.01 -4.91
N ARG A 60 21.22 -0.59 -5.19
CA ARG A 60 22.43 -1.31 -4.74
C ARG A 60 22.92 -0.68 -3.43
N PRO A 61 23.58 -1.45 -2.54
CA PRO A 61 24.13 -0.90 -1.31
C PRO A 61 25.03 0.31 -1.58
N GLY A 62 24.77 1.44 -0.91
CA GLY A 62 25.54 2.68 -1.08
C GLY A 62 25.30 3.44 -2.38
N GLN A 63 24.36 3.01 -3.24
CA GLN A 63 24.03 3.68 -4.50
C GLN A 63 22.61 4.25 -4.49
N GLY A 64 22.34 5.17 -5.42
CA GLY A 64 21.02 5.72 -5.65
C GLY A 64 20.03 4.69 -6.22
N LEU A 65 18.79 5.13 -6.40
CA LEU A 65 17.75 4.36 -7.07
C LEU A 65 18.01 4.30 -8.57
N GLU A 66 17.91 3.11 -9.15
CA GLU A 66 18.06 2.81 -10.57
C GLU A 66 16.70 2.36 -11.10
N TRP A 67 16.17 3.04 -12.11
CA TRP A 67 14.91 2.64 -12.74
C TRP A 67 15.10 1.45 -13.67
N ILE A 68 14.25 0.43 -13.55
CA ILE A 68 14.31 -0.80 -14.35
C ILE A 68 13.27 -0.77 -15.47
N GLY A 69 12.07 -0.25 -15.18
CA GLY A 69 10.94 -0.32 -16.10
C GLY A 69 9.60 -0.02 -15.46
N TRP A 70 8.54 -0.17 -16.24
CA TRP A 70 7.15 -0.12 -15.75
C TRP A 70 6.31 -1.19 -16.44
N ILE A 71 5.23 -1.59 -15.78
CA ILE A 71 4.23 -2.54 -16.29
C ILE A 71 2.86 -1.89 -16.11
N ASP A 72 2.01 -1.96 -17.14
CA ASP A 72 0.59 -1.57 -17.15
C ASP A 72 -0.29 -2.76 -16.72
#